data_AF-A0A5J4VW54-F1
#
_entry.id   AF-A0A5J4VW54-F1
#
_cell.length_a   1.000
_cell.length_b   1.000
_cell.length_c   1.000
_cell.angle_alpha   90.00
_cell.angle_beta   90.00
_cell.angle_gamma   90.00
#
_symmetry.space_group_name_H-M   'P 1'
#
loop_
_entity.id
_entity.type
_entity.pdbx_description
1 polymer ?
#
loop_
_entity_poly.entity_id
_entity_poly.type
_entity_poly.pdbx_seq_one_letter_code
_entity_poly.pdbx_strand_id
1 'polypeptide(L)'
;MKDSRLGTNLEKKYKIKKVESTHPKSLPEKTSAFLGFENQCQQLLAHKLFDILEGVVAGASEAISISGIALFLKYLWHRAYMIVEEDIIAVAFLEKFVRNQTARRVQILNTKNIGTMLVVLVIVAMKSCRDKVCLNNFYADEFQIPSAVLNQSETTFMKIIKNELYIGYSDYSQLFNEIMKVKDNKITN
;
A
#
# COMPACT_ATOMS: atom_id res chain seq x y z
N MET A 1 8.30 -15.45 71.78
CA MET A 1 8.79 -14.62 72.90
C MET A 1 10.17 -14.10 72.49
N LYS A 2 10.28 -12.79 72.17
CA LYS A 2 11.53 -11.99 71.94
C LYS A 2 12.48 -12.48 70.84
N ASP A 3 13.22 -11.70 70.09
CA ASP A 3 13.27 -10.30 69.65
C ASP A 3 14.55 -10.23 68.78
N SER A 4 14.65 -9.24 67.90
CA SER A 4 15.93 -8.71 67.37
C SER A 4 16.62 -9.57 66.29
N ARG A 5 17.12 -9.07 65.14
CA ARG A 5 17.64 -7.74 64.80
C ARG A 5 18.03 -7.72 63.30
N LEU A 6 17.94 -6.52 62.69
CA LEU A 6 18.80 -5.98 61.61
C LEU A 6 18.78 -6.71 60.24
N GLY A 7 18.59 -6.07 59.09
CA GLY A 7 18.61 -4.65 58.74
C GLY A 7 17.98 -4.45 57.35
N THR A 8 17.29 -3.32 57.16
CA THR A 8 17.72 -2.15 56.37
C THR A 8 17.12 -2.08 54.97
N ASN A 9 16.21 -1.11 54.84
CA ASN A 9 16.07 -0.14 53.75
C ASN A 9 15.77 -0.63 52.33
N LEU A 10 14.49 -0.60 51.98
CA LEU A 10 14.01 -0.39 50.59
C LEU A 10 12.78 0.53 50.56
N GLU A 11 12.81 1.62 51.34
CA GLU A 11 11.96 2.79 51.08
C GLU A 11 12.76 3.84 50.29
N LYS A 12 12.86 3.66 48.97
CA LYS A 12 13.24 4.79 48.11
C LYS A 12 12.00 5.65 47.88
N LYS A 13 11.89 6.70 48.70
CA LYS A 13 11.05 7.88 48.46
C LYS A 13 11.38 8.48 47.09
N TYR A 14 10.59 8.17 46.08
CA TYR A 14 10.56 8.97 44.86
C TYR A 14 9.75 10.24 45.14
N LYS A 15 10.45 11.34 45.39
CA LYS A 15 9.87 12.70 45.34
C LYS A 15 9.50 12.98 43.90
N ILE A 16 8.22 12.85 43.56
CA ILE A 16 7.68 13.36 42.30
C ILE A 16 7.70 14.89 42.41
N LYS A 17 8.65 15.54 41.73
CA LYS A 17 8.57 16.98 41.48
C LYS A 17 7.35 17.19 40.57
N LYS A 18 6.37 17.94 41.07
CA LYS A 18 5.26 18.47 40.31
C LYS A 18 5.85 19.41 39.24
N VAL A 19 6.01 18.91 38.03
CA VAL A 19 6.35 19.73 36.86
C VAL A 19 5.06 20.43 36.47
N GLU A 20 5.02 21.74 36.64
CA GLU A 20 3.97 22.59 36.10
C GLU A 20 3.87 22.33 34.60
N SER A 21 2.71 21.82 34.20
CA SER A 21 2.32 21.67 32.81
C SER A 21 2.15 23.05 32.20
N THR A 22 3.22 23.57 31.60
CA THR A 22 3.08 24.57 30.55
C THR A 22 2.51 23.88 29.33
N HIS A 23 1.23 24.14 29.06
CA HIS A 23 0.54 23.75 27.83
C HIS A 23 1.43 24.03 26.61
N PRO A 24 1.82 23.03 25.81
CA PRO A 24 2.32 23.31 24.48
C PRO A 24 1.14 23.82 23.64
N LYS A 25 1.16 25.12 23.36
CA LYS A 25 0.29 25.72 22.35
C LYS A 25 0.60 25.10 20.99
N SER A 26 -0.46 24.58 20.37
CA SER A 26 -0.68 24.31 18.94
C SER A 26 0.34 23.43 18.18
N LEU A 27 -0.10 22.25 17.76
CA LEU A 27 0.50 21.46 16.67
C LEU A 27 -0.47 21.36 15.47
N PRO A 28 -0.47 22.32 14.51
CA PRO A 28 -1.22 22.19 13.26
C PRO A 28 -0.33 21.96 12.02
N GLU A 29 0.98 22.23 12.09
CA GLU A 29 1.83 22.31 10.88
C GLU A 29 2.42 20.98 10.39
N LYS A 30 2.62 19.98 11.26
CA LYS A 30 3.16 18.68 10.84
C LYS A 30 2.11 17.81 10.12
N THR A 31 0.84 18.03 10.40
CA THR A 31 -0.27 17.24 9.86
C THR A 31 -0.58 17.61 8.42
N SER A 32 -0.48 18.90 8.06
CA SER A 32 -0.76 19.38 6.70
C SER A 32 0.32 18.98 5.70
N ALA A 33 1.60 19.04 6.10
CA ALA A 33 2.72 18.62 5.25
C ALA A 33 2.71 17.11 4.97
N PHE A 34 2.39 16.30 5.99
CA PHE A 34 2.24 14.86 5.83
C PHE A 34 1.07 14.52 4.91
N LEU A 35 -0.13 15.06 5.16
CA LEU A 35 -1.29 14.88 4.29
C LEU A 35 -1.02 15.35 2.84
N GLY A 36 -0.23 16.41 2.67
CA GLY A 36 0.20 16.89 1.35
C GLY A 36 1.08 15.88 0.62
N PHE A 37 2.02 15.25 1.33
CA PHE A 37 2.87 14.19 0.80
C PHE A 37 2.06 12.93 0.43
N GLU A 38 1.13 12.50 1.28
CA GLU A 38 0.30 11.31 1.02
C GLU A 38 -0.54 11.48 -0.26
N ASN A 39 -1.25 12.61 -0.39
CA ASN A 39 -2.05 12.87 -1.58
C ASN A 39 -1.16 12.96 -2.84
N GLN A 40 0.03 13.56 -2.74
CA GLN A 40 0.97 13.60 -3.86
C GLN A 40 1.46 12.21 -4.25
N CYS A 41 1.85 11.39 -3.27
CA CYS A 41 2.31 10.02 -3.49
C CYS A 41 1.23 9.16 -4.17
N GLN A 42 -0.02 9.25 -3.69
CA GLN A 42 -1.17 8.54 -4.28
C GLN A 42 -1.41 8.93 -5.74
N GLN A 43 -1.24 10.21 -6.10
CA GLN A 43 -1.37 10.66 -7.49
C GLN A 43 -0.25 10.09 -8.37
N LEU A 44 1.00 10.10 -7.89
CA LEU A 44 2.14 9.54 -8.63
C LEU A 44 1.99 8.03 -8.86
N LEU A 45 1.56 7.30 -7.84
CA LEU A 45 1.25 5.87 -7.93
C LEU A 45 0.10 5.60 -8.90
N ALA A 46 -0.98 6.37 -8.79
CA ALA A 46 -2.13 6.24 -9.68
C ALA A 46 -1.77 6.49 -11.14
N HIS A 47 -0.92 7.49 -11.42
CA HIS A 47 -0.37 7.73 -12.75
C HIS A 47 0.42 6.53 -13.24
N LYS A 48 1.39 6.03 -12.46
CA LYS A 48 2.20 4.89 -12.87
C LYS A 48 1.37 3.63 -13.15
N LEU A 49 0.38 3.33 -12.29
CA LEU A 49 -0.55 2.22 -12.52
C LEU A 49 -1.37 2.44 -13.80
N PHE A 50 -1.92 3.63 -13.99
CA PHE A 50 -2.70 3.96 -15.18
C PHE A 50 -1.88 3.83 -16.46
N ASP A 51 -0.66 4.37 -16.49
CA ASP A 51 0.23 4.32 -17.65
C ASP A 51 0.56 2.87 -18.05
N ILE A 52 0.81 2.01 -17.05
CA ILE A 52 1.03 0.58 -17.31
C ILE A 52 -0.22 -0.06 -17.91
N LEU A 53 -1.41 0.24 -17.36
CA LEU A 53 -2.68 -0.35 -17.78
C LEU A 53 -3.10 0.12 -19.18
N GLU A 54 -2.98 1.41 -19.47
CA GLU A 54 -3.27 1.99 -20.78
C GLU A 54 -2.34 1.43 -21.87
N GLY A 55 -1.07 1.17 -21.51
CA GLY A 55 -0.12 0.53 -22.41
C GLY A 55 -0.46 -0.91 -22.81
N VAL A 56 -1.37 -1.60 -22.10
CA VAL A 56 -1.71 -3.01 -22.36
C VAL A 56 -3.18 -3.31 -22.59
N VAL A 57 -4.09 -2.41 -22.21
CA VAL A 57 -5.53 -2.56 -22.41
C VAL A 57 -6.02 -1.45 -23.33
N ALA A 58 -6.36 -1.82 -24.56
CA ALA A 58 -7.03 -0.92 -25.48
C ALA A 58 -8.35 -0.43 -24.86
N GLY A 59 -8.54 0.89 -24.79
CA GLY A 59 -9.70 1.52 -24.16
C GLY A 59 -9.66 1.54 -22.63
N ALA A 60 -8.50 1.35 -21.98
CA ALA A 60 -8.39 1.43 -20.52
C ALA A 60 -8.97 2.73 -19.95
N SER A 61 -8.75 3.85 -20.65
CA SER A 61 -9.21 5.19 -20.28
C SER A 61 -10.74 5.34 -20.25
N GLU A 62 -11.48 4.45 -20.90
CA GLU A 62 -12.94 4.41 -20.84
C GLU A 62 -13.45 3.68 -19.59
N ALA A 63 -12.66 2.74 -19.06
CA ALA A 63 -13.05 1.89 -17.94
C ALA A 63 -12.52 2.40 -16.59
N ILE A 64 -11.35 3.02 -16.58
CA ILE A 64 -10.69 3.54 -15.39
C ILE A 64 -10.07 4.91 -15.68
N SER A 65 -9.84 5.69 -14.62
CA SER A 65 -9.17 6.98 -14.70
C SER A 65 -8.10 7.09 -13.62
N ILE A 66 -7.12 7.96 -13.84
CA ILE A 66 -6.08 8.27 -12.83
C ILE A 66 -6.73 8.73 -11.52
N SER A 67 -7.75 9.59 -11.57
CA SER A 67 -8.46 10.05 -10.39
C SER A 67 -9.21 8.92 -9.67
N GLY A 68 -9.78 7.98 -10.42
CA GLY A 68 -10.41 6.78 -9.87
C GLY A 68 -9.42 5.88 -9.14
N ILE A 69 -8.25 5.63 -9.73
CA ILE A 69 -7.17 4.87 -9.09
C ILE A 69 -6.67 5.60 -7.85
N ALA A 70 -6.44 6.91 -7.91
CA ALA A 70 -5.98 7.69 -6.77
C ALA A 70 -6.99 7.64 -5.60
N LEU A 71 -8.28 7.73 -5.89
CA LEU A 71 -9.34 7.59 -4.90
C LEU A 71 -9.35 6.19 -4.28
N PHE A 72 -9.14 5.15 -5.09
CA PHE A 72 -9.03 3.77 -4.62
C PHE A 72 -7.82 3.58 -3.70
N LEU A 73 -6.63 4.06 -4.07
CA LEU A 73 -5.43 4.00 -3.23
C LEU A 73 -5.63 4.77 -1.91
N LYS A 74 -6.23 5.96 -1.98
CA LYS A 74 -6.58 6.75 -0.79
C LYS A 74 -7.52 6.00 0.14
N TYR A 75 -8.52 5.32 -0.42
CA TYR A 75 -9.42 4.47 0.34
C TYR A 75 -8.63 3.34 1.05
N LEU A 76 -7.71 2.66 0.36
CA LEU A 76 -6.90 1.57 0.94
C LEU A 76 -6.01 2.05 2.08
N TRP A 77 -5.40 3.23 1.96
CA TRP A 77 -4.56 3.81 3.03
C TRP A 77 -5.37 4.07 4.30
N HIS A 78 -6.56 4.67 4.15
CA HIS A 78 -7.36 5.07 5.29
C HIS A 78 -8.23 3.96 5.88
N ARG A 79 -8.60 2.95 5.08
CA ARG A 79 -9.54 1.88 5.49
C ARG A 79 -8.90 0.52 5.63
N ALA A 80 -7.90 0.20 4.79
CA ALA A 80 -7.20 -1.07 4.81
C ALA A 80 -5.78 -0.97 5.40
N TYR A 81 -5.39 0.22 5.86
CA TYR A 81 -4.07 0.55 6.41
C TYR A 81 -2.95 0.13 5.46
N MET A 82 -3.15 0.35 4.16
CA MET A 82 -2.12 0.11 3.16
C MET A 82 -0.99 1.13 3.31
N ILE A 83 0.26 0.67 3.22
CA ILE A 83 1.45 1.54 3.32
C ILE A 83 2.09 1.75 1.94
N VAL A 84 2.88 2.82 1.80
CA VAL A 84 3.57 3.17 0.54
C VAL A 84 4.35 2.00 -0.05
N GLU A 85 5.05 1.24 0.80
CA GLU A 85 5.84 0.08 0.35
C GLU A 85 4.97 -0.95 -0.38
N GLU A 86 3.75 -1.20 0.11
CA GLU A 86 2.81 -2.13 -0.51
C GLU A 86 2.30 -1.61 -1.85
N ASP A 87 2.14 -0.29 -2.02
CA ASP A 87 1.74 0.28 -3.32
C ASP A 87 2.85 0.15 -4.36
N ILE A 88 4.10 0.40 -3.96
CA ILE A 88 5.26 0.23 -4.84
C ILE A 88 5.40 -1.23 -5.26
N ILE A 89 5.19 -2.16 -4.32
CA ILE A 89 5.18 -3.60 -4.61
C ILE A 89 4.00 -3.98 -5.52
N ALA A 90 2.83 -3.37 -5.33
CA ALA A 90 1.69 -3.54 -6.25
C ALA A 90 2.05 -3.10 -7.67
N VAL A 91 2.72 -1.95 -7.85
CA VAL A 91 3.23 -1.53 -9.17
C VAL A 91 4.20 -2.58 -9.74
N ALA A 92 5.17 -3.05 -8.95
CA ALA A 92 6.13 -4.07 -9.40
C ALA A 92 5.46 -5.38 -9.82
N PHE A 93 4.42 -5.80 -9.10
CA PHE A 93 3.61 -6.97 -9.45
C PHE A 93 2.82 -6.76 -10.74
N LEU A 94 2.30 -5.56 -10.99
CA LEU A 94 1.61 -5.25 -12.25
C LEU A 94 2.58 -5.28 -13.44
N GLU A 95 3.77 -4.69 -13.30
CA GLU A 95 4.80 -4.73 -14.35
C GLU A 95 5.22 -6.17 -14.66
N LYS A 96 5.39 -7.00 -13.62
CA LYS A 96 5.67 -8.43 -13.76
C LYS A 96 4.51 -9.18 -14.44
N PHE A 97 3.27 -8.89 -14.06
CA PHE A 97 2.08 -9.48 -14.67
C PHE A 97 2.01 -9.16 -16.17
N VAL A 98 2.14 -7.87 -16.52
CA VAL A 98 2.15 -7.38 -17.90
C VAL A 98 3.24 -8.04 -18.71
N ARG A 99 4.48 -8.03 -18.22
CA ARG A 99 5.62 -8.67 -18.89
C ARG A 99 5.35 -10.15 -19.16
N ASN A 100 4.81 -10.87 -18.18
CA ASN A 100 4.58 -12.30 -18.28
C ASN A 100 3.41 -12.65 -19.21
N GLN A 101 2.31 -11.90 -19.22
CA GLN A 101 1.21 -12.15 -20.15
C GLN A 101 1.65 -11.87 -21.61
N THR A 102 2.42 -10.79 -21.82
CA THR A 102 2.95 -10.42 -23.14
C THR A 102 3.92 -11.47 -23.66
N ALA A 103 4.84 -11.95 -22.81
CA ALA A 103 5.78 -13.01 -23.18
C ALA A 103 5.07 -14.32 -23.56
N ARG A 104 3.89 -14.59 -22.97
CA ARG A 104 3.06 -15.76 -23.29
C ARG A 104 2.09 -15.52 -24.46
N ARG A 105 2.02 -14.30 -25.00
CA ARG A 105 1.05 -13.87 -26.01
C ARG A 105 -0.41 -14.14 -25.60
N VAL A 106 -0.72 -13.98 -24.32
CA VAL A 106 -2.07 -14.10 -23.78
C VAL A 106 -2.55 -12.73 -23.32
N GLN A 107 -3.76 -12.34 -23.71
CA GLN A 107 -4.39 -11.11 -23.26
C GLN A 107 -5.48 -11.44 -22.23
N ILE A 108 -5.10 -11.44 -20.95
CA ILE A 108 -6.03 -11.74 -19.84
C ILE A 108 -6.73 -10.47 -19.38
N LEU A 109 -5.97 -9.38 -19.28
CA LEU A 109 -6.50 -8.09 -18.87
C LEU A 109 -7.25 -7.41 -20.02
N ASN A 110 -8.43 -6.89 -19.73
CA ASN A 110 -9.27 -6.13 -20.65
C ASN A 110 -10.16 -5.14 -19.86
N THR A 111 -10.88 -4.29 -20.58
CA THR A 111 -11.74 -3.26 -19.98
C THR A 111 -12.82 -3.80 -19.05
N LYS A 112 -13.27 -5.05 -19.22
CA LYS A 112 -14.32 -5.67 -18.40
C LYS A 112 -13.82 -6.18 -17.05
N ASN A 113 -12.53 -6.46 -16.91
CA ASN A 113 -11.96 -7.05 -15.68
C ASN A 113 -10.88 -6.20 -15.01
N ILE A 114 -10.56 -5.02 -15.56
CA ILE A 114 -9.50 -4.15 -15.07
C ILE A 114 -9.70 -3.68 -13.62
N GLY A 115 -10.93 -3.39 -13.20
CA GLY A 115 -11.24 -3.01 -11.81
C GLY A 115 -11.00 -4.16 -10.83
N THR A 116 -11.50 -5.36 -11.15
CA THR A 116 -11.24 -6.57 -10.35
C THR A 116 -9.74 -6.87 -10.27
N MET A 117 -9.00 -6.65 -11.38
CA MET A 117 -7.55 -6.84 -11.39
C MET A 117 -6.84 -5.84 -10.47
N LEU A 118 -7.25 -4.58 -10.43
CA LEU A 118 -6.69 -3.59 -9.49
C LEU A 118 -6.91 -4.02 -8.03
N VAL A 119 -8.09 -4.55 -7.70
CA VAL A 119 -8.39 -5.08 -6.36
C VAL A 119 -7.51 -6.29 -6.02
N VAL A 120 -7.39 -7.25 -6.93
CA VAL A 120 -6.53 -8.43 -6.72
C VAL A 120 -5.05 -8.02 -6.57
N LEU A 121 -4.59 -7.06 -7.36
CA LEU A 121 -3.23 -6.56 -7.32
C LEU A 121 -2.84 -6.07 -5.92
N VAL A 122 -3.67 -5.20 -5.33
CA VAL A 122 -3.40 -4.64 -4.00
C VAL A 122 -3.55 -5.69 -2.90
N ILE A 123 -4.49 -6.63 -3.03
CA ILE A 123 -4.64 -7.74 -2.07
C ILE A 123 -3.39 -8.61 -2.06
N VAL A 124 -2.87 -8.97 -3.24
CA VAL A 124 -1.66 -9.79 -3.34
C VAL A 124 -0.45 -9.03 -2.78
N ALA A 125 -0.32 -7.73 -3.05
CA ALA A 125 0.75 -6.91 -2.48
C ALA A 125 0.67 -6.84 -0.94
N MET A 126 -0.50 -6.57 -0.37
CA MET A 126 -0.69 -6.57 1.08
C MET A 126 -0.39 -7.94 1.70
N LYS A 127 -0.84 -9.02 1.05
CA LYS A 127 -0.58 -10.39 1.52
C LYS A 127 0.88 -10.79 1.44
N SER A 128 1.64 -10.28 0.48
CA SER A 128 3.07 -10.58 0.36
C SER A 128 3.94 -9.83 1.37
N CYS A 129 3.45 -8.72 1.93
CA CYS A 129 4.22 -7.85 2.81
C CYS A 129 3.90 -8.03 4.31
N ARG A 130 2.75 -8.62 4.65
CA ARG A 130 2.25 -8.69 6.03
C ARG A 130 2.41 -10.07 6.65
N ASP A 131 2.82 -10.09 7.92
CA ASP A 131 2.82 -11.31 8.74
C ASP A 131 1.40 -11.85 9.01
N LYS A 132 0.42 -10.94 9.08
CA LYS A 132 -1.00 -11.27 9.30
C LYS A 132 -1.82 -10.79 8.11
N VAL A 133 -2.48 -11.73 7.46
CA VAL A 133 -3.25 -11.49 6.24
C VAL A 133 -4.74 -11.70 6.46
N CYS A 134 -5.57 -10.88 5.81
CA CYS A 134 -7.00 -11.11 5.75
C CYS A 134 -7.34 -12.16 4.68
N LEU A 135 -8.38 -12.94 4.93
CA LEU A 135 -8.89 -13.92 3.97
C LEU A 135 -9.62 -13.22 2.83
N ASN A 136 -9.74 -13.88 1.67
CA ASN A 136 -10.45 -13.31 0.52
C ASN A 136 -11.92 -13.01 0.80
N ASN A 137 -12.58 -13.72 1.72
CA ASN A 137 -13.97 -13.39 2.07
C ASN A 137 -14.08 -11.98 2.66
N PHE A 138 -13.11 -11.55 3.46
CA PHE A 138 -13.07 -10.19 3.99
C PHE A 138 -13.02 -9.15 2.85
N TYR A 139 -12.11 -9.35 1.88
CA TYR A 139 -11.98 -8.44 0.75
C TYR A 139 -13.15 -8.52 -0.25
N ALA A 140 -13.73 -9.71 -0.42
CA ALA A 140 -14.91 -9.93 -1.24
C ALA A 140 -16.09 -9.12 -0.71
N ASP A 141 -16.28 -9.13 0.62
CA ASP A 141 -17.31 -8.33 1.29
C ASP A 141 -16.99 -6.83 1.19
N GLU A 142 -15.74 -6.43 1.42
CA GLU A 142 -15.34 -5.01 1.38
C GLU A 142 -15.53 -4.38 -0.01
N PHE A 143 -15.14 -5.10 -1.07
CA PHE A 143 -15.21 -4.60 -2.45
C PHE A 143 -16.49 -5.02 -3.19
N GLN A 144 -17.40 -5.74 -2.52
CA GLN A 144 -18.64 -6.26 -3.11
C GLN A 144 -18.37 -7.12 -4.37
N ILE A 145 -17.30 -7.92 -4.34
CA ILE A 145 -16.92 -8.86 -5.40
C ILE A 145 -17.26 -10.27 -4.92
N PRO A 146 -17.97 -11.10 -5.72
CA PRO A 146 -18.23 -12.48 -5.32
C PRO A 146 -16.94 -13.22 -4.97
N SER A 147 -16.88 -13.85 -3.79
CA SER A 147 -15.65 -14.52 -3.30
C SER A 147 -15.08 -15.54 -4.31
N ALA A 148 -15.95 -16.27 -5.03
CA ALA A 148 -15.52 -17.17 -6.10
C ALA A 148 -14.75 -16.44 -7.22
N VAL A 149 -15.22 -15.27 -7.65
CA VAL A 149 -14.56 -14.44 -8.67
C VAL A 149 -13.24 -13.92 -8.13
N LEU A 150 -13.20 -13.46 -6.88
CA LEU A 150 -11.98 -12.94 -6.26
C LEU A 150 -10.91 -14.03 -6.13
N ASN A 151 -11.28 -15.21 -5.61
CA ASN A 151 -10.39 -16.37 -5.48
C ASN A 151 -9.84 -16.82 -6.85
N GLN A 152 -10.71 -16.88 -7.87
CA GLN A 152 -10.29 -17.26 -9.22
C GLN A 152 -9.35 -16.22 -9.82
N SER A 153 -9.64 -14.93 -9.62
CA SER A 153 -8.84 -13.83 -10.15
C SER A 153 -7.46 -13.78 -9.47
N GLU A 154 -7.39 -13.94 -8.15
CA GLU A 154 -6.13 -14.06 -7.41
C GLU A 154 -5.33 -15.28 -7.87
N THR A 155 -5.95 -16.45 -7.95
CA THR A 155 -5.28 -17.67 -8.43
C THR A 155 -4.71 -17.48 -9.85
N THR A 156 -5.47 -16.83 -10.73
CA THR A 156 -5.04 -16.54 -12.09
C THR A 156 -3.88 -15.56 -12.10
N PHE A 157 -3.94 -14.50 -11.31
CA PHE A 157 -2.87 -13.54 -11.15
C PHE A 157 -1.56 -14.22 -10.72
N MET A 158 -1.62 -15.04 -9.67
CA MET A 158 -0.48 -15.78 -9.13
C MET A 158 0.16 -16.69 -10.19
N LYS A 159 -0.64 -17.38 -11.01
CA LYS A 159 -0.14 -18.19 -12.13
C LYS A 159 0.58 -17.38 -13.21
N ILE A 160 0.13 -16.15 -13.47
CA ILE A 160 0.74 -15.27 -14.47
C ILE A 160 2.06 -14.70 -13.97
N ILE A 161 2.11 -14.23 -12.72
CA ILE A 161 3.37 -13.80 -12.09
C ILE A 161 4.26 -14.98 -11.67
N LYS A 162 3.87 -16.24 -11.99
CA LYS A 162 4.62 -17.47 -11.68
C LYS A 162 4.89 -17.67 -10.18
N ASN A 163 4.03 -17.14 -9.32
CA ASN A 163 4.22 -17.08 -7.88
C ASN A 163 5.52 -16.36 -7.45
N GLU A 164 6.13 -15.56 -8.32
CA GLU A 164 7.34 -14.79 -8.01
C GLU A 164 6.95 -13.52 -7.25
N LEU A 165 6.72 -13.65 -5.94
CA LEU A 165 6.34 -12.53 -5.07
C LEU A 165 7.53 -11.73 -4.52
N TYR A 166 8.74 -12.28 -4.58
CA TYR A 166 9.93 -11.58 -4.11
C TYR A 166 10.26 -10.40 -5.04
N ILE A 167 10.39 -9.22 -4.45
CA ILE A 167 10.91 -8.01 -5.07
C ILE A 167 12.20 -7.65 -4.32
N GLY A 168 13.32 -7.66 -5.04
CA GLY A 168 14.61 -7.32 -4.45
C GLY A 168 14.69 -5.85 -4.07
N TYR A 169 15.53 -5.52 -3.07
CA TYR A 169 15.74 -4.14 -2.64
C TYR A 169 16.19 -3.21 -3.79
N SER A 170 17.03 -3.69 -4.70
CA SER A 170 17.46 -2.93 -5.88
C SER A 170 16.28 -2.53 -6.76
N ASP A 171 15.41 -3.50 -7.05
CA ASP A 171 14.26 -3.35 -7.94
C ASP A 171 13.23 -2.42 -7.31
N TYR A 172 12.98 -2.62 -6.01
CA TYR A 172 12.14 -1.73 -5.20
C TYR A 172 12.69 -0.30 -5.22
N SER A 173 13.97 -0.10 -4.92
CA SER A 173 14.57 1.24 -4.83
C SER A 173 14.57 1.94 -6.18
N GLN A 174 14.84 1.22 -7.28
CA GLN A 174 14.74 1.76 -8.61
C GLN A 174 13.31 2.23 -8.92
N LEU A 175 12.32 1.39 -8.65
CA LEU A 175 10.91 1.69 -8.92
C LEU A 175 10.40 2.85 -8.06
N PHE A 176 10.76 2.88 -6.77
CA PHE A 176 10.48 4.00 -5.88
C PHE A 176 11.04 5.31 -6.42
N ASN A 177 12.32 5.31 -6.83
CA ASN A 177 12.95 6.49 -7.39
C ASN A 177 12.27 6.92 -8.70
N GLU A 178 11.90 5.99 -9.57
CA GLU A 178 11.19 6.29 -10.81
C GLU A 178 9.86 6.99 -10.55
N ILE A 179 9.04 6.44 -9.65
CA ILE A 179 7.72 6.98 -9.31
C ILE A 179 7.85 8.36 -8.65
N MET A 180 8.82 8.52 -7.74
CA MET A 180 8.98 9.76 -6.98
C MET A 180 9.66 10.88 -7.78
N LYS A 181 10.46 10.56 -8.81
CA LYS A 181 11.15 11.54 -9.68
C LYS A 181 10.26 12.21 -10.73
N VAL A 182 9.04 11.73 -10.96
CA VAL A 182 8.07 12.37 -11.88
C VAL A 182 7.77 13.84 -11.49
N LYS A 183 8.18 14.28 -10.29
CA LYS A 183 8.12 15.66 -9.80
C LYS A 183 9.02 16.67 -10.53
N ASP A 184 10.16 16.26 -11.09
CA ASP A 184 11.17 17.23 -11.57
C ASP A 184 10.96 17.65 -13.04
N ASN A 185 10.29 16.83 -13.85
CA ASN A 185 10.15 17.07 -15.29
C ASN A 185 8.88 17.86 -15.71
N LYS A 186 8.01 18.25 -14.76
CA LYS A 186 6.78 19.02 -15.04
C LYS A 186 6.86 20.51 -14.69
N ILE A 187 8.02 21.02 -14.25
CA ILE A 187 8.25 22.45 -13.94
C ILE A 187 9.08 23.14 -15.04
N THR A 188 9.58 22.41 -16.03
CA THR A 188 10.28 22.96 -17.20
C THR A 188 9.57 22.53 -18.48
N ASN A 189 8.46 23.20 -18.79
CA ASN A 189 7.97 23.47 -20.14
C ASN A 189 6.91 24.57 -20.08
#